data_AF-A0A7C1G9V6-F1
#
_entry.id   AF-A0A7C1G9V6-F1
#
_cell.length_a   1.000
_cell.length_b   1.000
_cell.length_c   1.000
_cell.angle_alpha   90.00
_cell.angle_beta   90.00
_cell.angle_gamma   90.00
#
_symmetry.space_group_name_H-M   'P 1'
#
loop_
_entity.id
_entity.type
_entity.pdbx_description
1 polymer ?
#
loop_
_entity_poly.entity_id
_entity_poly.type
_entity_poly.pdbx_seq_one_letter_code
_entity_poly.pdbx_strand_id
1 'polypeptide(L)'
;MSSSTQSSYSFVVDTNILIDFVIGLAGAEKNPEEALRAEFAQKLILLSDCNLLFPEIVVKVEFPRVFSRLILERHLTSENKIKVCVHILKYIEEALKDAGHGIVSTWIVKVLKTAAGWYARICSQASCDPQLLDGIKRRHQDLLVLATARVYKAILITRDEDFVKIREMINQVMPLCLMKIKDSKLSCECIDTQQPNCIRELCPES
;
A
#
# COMPACT_ATOMS: atom_id res chain seq x y z
N MET A 1 -11.39 10.93 -35.11
CA MET A 1 -10.64 10.04 -34.21
C MET A 1 -10.93 10.50 -32.80
N SER A 2 -11.89 9.85 -32.14
CA SER A 2 -12.33 10.23 -30.79
C SER A 2 -11.24 9.88 -29.79
N SER A 3 -10.62 10.90 -29.21
CA SER A 3 -9.81 10.78 -28.01
C SER A 3 -10.69 10.24 -26.88
N SER A 4 -10.63 8.93 -26.65
CA SER A 4 -11.16 8.34 -25.44
C SER A 4 -10.33 8.90 -24.29
N THR A 5 -10.91 9.82 -23.53
CA THR A 5 -10.47 10.20 -22.19
C THR A 5 -10.39 8.92 -21.35
N GLN A 6 -9.23 8.27 -21.35
CA GLN A 6 -8.90 7.25 -20.37
C GLN A 6 -8.92 7.96 -19.03
N SER A 7 -9.96 7.71 -18.24
CA SER A 7 -9.97 8.05 -16.83
C SER A 7 -8.73 7.42 -16.22
N SER A 8 -7.70 8.22 -15.93
CA SER A 8 -6.51 7.77 -15.22
C SER A 8 -6.96 7.23 -13.86
N TYR A 9 -6.82 5.92 -13.68
CA TYR A 9 -7.08 5.28 -12.40
C TYR A 9 -6.11 5.86 -11.37
N SER A 10 -6.62 6.23 -10.21
CA SER A 10 -5.78 6.60 -9.06
C SER A 10 -5.56 5.38 -8.19
N PHE A 11 -4.37 5.24 -7.62
CA PHE A 11 -4.01 4.11 -6.78
C PHE A 11 -3.63 4.59 -5.39
N VAL A 12 -4.31 4.09 -4.36
CA VAL A 12 -3.84 4.26 -2.98
C VAL A 12 -2.79 3.20 -2.70
N VAL A 13 -1.60 3.64 -2.31
CA VAL A 13 -0.45 2.76 -2.04
C VAL A 13 -0.42 2.38 -0.57
N ASP A 14 -0.39 1.07 -0.31
CA ASP A 14 -0.22 0.50 1.03
C ASP A 14 1.23 0.63 1.55
N THR A 15 1.41 0.59 2.87
CA THR A 15 2.71 0.69 3.55
C THR A 15 3.68 -0.38 3.09
N ASN A 16 3.23 -1.60 2.82
CA ASN A 16 4.12 -2.69 2.43
C ASN A 16 4.83 -2.45 1.09
N ILE A 17 4.16 -1.82 0.11
CA ILE A 17 4.76 -1.43 -1.17
C ILE A 17 5.80 -0.33 -0.97
N LEU A 18 5.48 0.67 -0.13
CA LEU A 18 6.43 1.75 0.20
C LEU A 18 7.67 1.23 0.93
N ILE A 19 7.51 0.23 1.81
CA ILE A 19 8.63 -0.44 2.47
C ILE A 19 9.49 -1.19 1.45
N ASP A 20 8.88 -1.95 0.53
CA ASP A 20 9.63 -2.70 -0.48
C ASP A 20 10.41 -1.76 -1.41
N PHE A 21 9.83 -0.61 -1.79
CA PHE A 21 10.52 0.45 -2.52
C PHE A 21 11.78 0.95 -1.81
N VAL A 22 11.66 1.26 -0.51
CA VAL A 22 12.76 1.78 0.29
C VAL A 22 13.85 0.73 0.53
N ILE A 23 13.47 -0.54 0.72
CA ILE A 23 14.42 -1.66 0.79
C ILE A 23 15.25 -1.71 -0.49
N GLY A 24 14.60 -1.56 -1.65
CA GLY A 24 15.27 -1.51 -2.95
C GLY A 24 16.26 -0.35 -3.08
N LEU A 25 15.84 0.86 -2.68
CA LEU A 25 16.73 2.03 -2.71
C LEU A 25 17.96 1.85 -1.82
N ALA A 26 17.81 1.16 -0.69
CA ALA A 26 18.89 0.91 0.25
C ALA A 26 19.80 -0.27 -0.13
N GLY A 27 19.46 -1.05 -1.16
CA GLY A 27 20.13 -2.31 -1.48
C GLY A 27 20.13 -3.27 -0.29
N ALA A 28 18.98 -3.36 0.40
CA ALA A 28 18.84 -4.05 1.68
C ALA A 28 18.08 -5.38 1.58
N GLU A 29 17.80 -5.85 0.37
CA GLU A 29 17.11 -7.11 0.08
C GLU A 29 17.87 -8.31 0.65
N LYS A 30 17.14 -9.26 1.24
CA LYS A 30 17.75 -10.46 1.84
C LYS A 30 17.65 -11.72 1.00
N ASN A 31 16.72 -11.75 0.04
CA ASN A 31 16.44 -12.94 -0.77
C ASN A 31 15.86 -12.53 -2.15
N PRO A 32 15.79 -13.46 -3.11
CA PRO A 32 15.27 -13.18 -4.44
C PRO A 32 13.84 -12.65 -4.47
N GLU A 33 12.97 -13.09 -3.56
CA GLU A 33 11.59 -12.58 -3.49
C GLU A 33 11.53 -11.12 -3.03
N GLU A 34 12.36 -10.72 -2.05
CA GLU A 34 12.51 -9.30 -1.69
C GLU A 34 13.03 -8.47 -2.86
N ALA A 35 13.97 -9.00 -3.66
CA ALA A 35 14.47 -8.32 -4.85
C ALA A 35 13.37 -8.09 -5.90
N LEU A 36 12.53 -9.10 -6.16
CA LEU A 36 11.40 -8.95 -7.08
C LEU A 36 10.38 -7.91 -6.60
N ARG A 37 10.08 -7.88 -5.30
CA ARG A 37 9.18 -6.88 -4.71
C ARG A 37 9.74 -5.48 -4.78
N ALA A 38 11.03 -5.33 -4.45
CA ALA A 38 11.74 -4.07 -4.50
C ALA A 38 11.78 -3.53 -5.94
N GLU A 39 12.12 -4.38 -6.92
CA GLU A 39 12.12 -4.03 -8.34
C GLU A 39 10.74 -3.58 -8.81
N PHE A 40 9.69 -4.32 -8.47
CA PHE A 40 8.32 -3.91 -8.80
C PHE A 40 7.95 -2.57 -8.17
N ALA A 41 8.21 -2.39 -6.87
CA ALA A 41 7.88 -1.15 -6.17
C ALA A 41 8.66 0.05 -6.72
N GLN A 42 9.92 -0.13 -7.12
CA GLN A 42 10.71 0.90 -7.81
C GLN A 42 10.14 1.24 -9.18
N LYS A 43 9.79 0.24 -10.00
CA LYS A 43 9.17 0.49 -11.31
C LYS A 43 7.83 1.20 -11.15
N LEU A 44 6.99 0.75 -10.22
CA LEU A 44 5.70 1.38 -9.91
C LEU A 44 5.88 2.85 -9.52
N ILE A 45 6.77 3.14 -8.57
CA ILE A 45 6.88 4.49 -7.99
C ILE A 45 7.71 5.44 -8.85
N LEU A 46 8.75 4.97 -9.55
CA LEU A 46 9.67 5.86 -10.28
C LEU A 46 9.47 5.87 -11.80
N LEU A 47 8.92 4.80 -12.37
CA LEU A 47 8.95 4.57 -13.81
C LEU A 47 7.57 4.38 -14.45
N SER A 48 6.52 4.16 -13.66
CA SER A 48 5.17 3.95 -14.19
C SER A 48 4.41 5.25 -14.34
N ASP A 49 3.49 5.27 -15.31
CA ASP A 49 2.52 6.37 -15.50
C ASP A 49 1.29 6.24 -14.58
N CYS A 50 1.33 5.37 -13.57
CA CYS A 50 0.23 5.24 -12.62
C CYS A 50 0.10 6.50 -11.75
N ASN A 51 -1.13 7.01 -11.57
CA ASN A 51 -1.40 8.10 -10.64
C ASN A 51 -1.44 7.56 -9.20
N LEU A 52 -0.33 7.67 -8.47
CA LEU A 52 -0.20 7.14 -7.11
C LEU A 52 -0.58 8.19 -6.06
N LEU A 53 -1.36 7.74 -5.08
CA LEU A 53 -1.79 8.47 -3.91
C LEU A 53 -1.27 7.75 -2.67
N PHE A 54 -0.44 8.43 -1.88
CA PHE A 54 0.06 7.93 -0.61
C PHE A 54 -0.77 8.52 0.53
N PRO A 55 -1.48 7.69 1.31
CA PRO A 55 -2.20 8.16 2.49
C PRO A 55 -1.24 8.80 3.50
N GLU A 56 -1.65 9.91 4.12
CA GLU A 56 -0.86 10.54 5.19
C GLU A 56 -0.55 9.57 6.32
N ILE A 57 -1.46 8.64 6.66
CA ILE A 57 -1.21 7.62 7.68
C ILE A 57 -0.08 6.67 7.27
N VAL A 58 0.00 6.30 5.99
CA VAL A 58 1.05 5.42 5.45
C VAL A 58 2.40 6.12 5.57
N VAL A 59 2.50 7.37 5.10
CA VAL A 59 3.78 8.10 5.04
C VAL A 59 4.25 8.59 6.42
N LYS A 60 3.34 9.13 7.24
CA LYS A 60 3.70 9.83 8.48
C LYS A 60 3.63 8.96 9.74
N VAL A 61 2.93 7.83 9.69
CA VAL A 61 2.70 6.98 10.88
C VAL A 61 3.20 5.56 10.67
N GLU A 62 2.69 4.87 9.64
CA GLU A 62 3.00 3.46 9.44
C GLU A 62 4.42 3.24 8.93
N PHE A 63 4.84 3.98 7.91
CA PHE A 63 6.17 3.85 7.33
C PHE A 63 7.28 4.06 8.38
N PRO A 64 7.31 5.17 9.17
CA PRO A 64 8.34 5.33 10.20
C PRO A 64 8.34 4.21 11.24
N ARG A 65 7.16 3.74 11.65
CA ARG A 65 7.00 2.64 12.62
C ARG A 65 7.53 1.32 12.07
N VAL A 66 7.13 0.95 10.86
CA VAL A 66 7.52 -0.34 10.24
C VAL A 66 8.99 -0.30 9.83
N PHE A 67 9.45 0.82 9.27
CA PHE A 67 10.83 0.96 8.80
C PHE A 67 11.83 0.99 9.95
N SER A 68 11.55 1.69 11.05
CA SER A 68 12.41 1.65 12.24
C SER A 68 12.52 0.24 12.84
N ARG A 69 11.40 -0.49 12.92
CA ARG A 69 11.41 -1.91 13.31
C ARG A 69 12.29 -2.75 12.39
N LEU A 70 12.18 -2.55 11.08
CA LEU A 70 12.99 -3.25 10.09
C LEU A 70 14.49 -3.01 10.27
N ILE A 71 14.91 -1.77 10.58
CA ILE A 71 16.32 -1.45 10.87
C ILE A 71 16.83 -2.31 12.04
N LEU A 72 16.03 -2.41 13.11
CA LEU A 72 16.37 -3.18 14.32
C LEU A 72 16.40 -4.70 14.03
N GLU A 73 15.35 -5.24 13.43
CA GLU A 73 15.21 -6.67 13.11
C GLU A 73 16.24 -7.16 12.09
N ARG A 74 16.73 -6.26 11.22
CA ARG A 74 17.79 -6.58 10.25
C ARG A 74 19.19 -6.34 10.80
N HIS A 75 19.33 -5.89 12.05
CA HIS A 75 20.61 -5.55 12.68
C HIS A 75 21.48 -4.66 11.78
N LEU A 76 20.87 -3.63 11.18
CA LEU A 76 21.61 -2.69 10.32
C LEU A 76 22.53 -1.83 11.19
N THR A 77 23.82 -2.16 11.19
CA THR A 77 24.85 -1.47 11.99
C THR A 77 25.79 -0.59 11.18
N SER A 78 25.76 -0.69 9.85
CA SER A 78 26.61 0.14 8.98
C SER A 78 26.19 1.61 9.06
N GLU A 79 27.12 2.48 9.46
CA GLU A 79 26.86 3.92 9.59
C GLU A 79 26.33 4.55 8.28
N ASN A 80 26.91 4.18 7.14
CA ASN A 80 26.47 4.67 5.84
C ASN A 80 25.03 4.23 5.53
N LYS A 81 24.68 2.97 5.80
CA LYS A 81 23.30 2.47 5.60
C LYS A 81 22.31 3.15 6.55
N ILE A 82 22.71 3.39 7.79
CA ILE A 82 21.88 4.13 8.77
C ILE A 82 21.67 5.57 8.30
N LYS A 83 22.69 6.27 7.82
CA LYS A 83 22.56 7.63 7.25
C LYS A 83 21.54 7.67 6.11
N VAL A 84 21.60 6.71 5.19
CA VAL A 84 20.60 6.54 4.12
C VAL A 84 19.21 6.34 4.70
N CYS A 85 19.04 5.42 5.66
CA CYS A 85 17.74 5.18 6.30
C CYS A 85 17.18 6.44 6.98
N VAL A 86 18.02 7.21 7.68
CA VAL A 86 17.62 8.47 8.32
C VAL A 86 17.21 9.52 7.28
N HIS A 87 17.95 9.63 6.18
CA HIS A 87 17.56 10.52 5.08
C HIS A 87 16.21 10.14 4.49
N ILE A 88 15.98 8.85 4.22
CA ILE A 88 14.69 8.37 3.71
C ILE A 88 13.56 8.71 4.69
N LEU A 89 13.72 8.43 5.99
CA LEU A 89 12.71 8.77 7.01
C LEU A 89 12.35 10.25 7.05
N LYS A 90 13.33 11.14 6.83
CA LYS A 90 13.12 12.59 6.87
C LYS A 90 12.46 13.13 5.61
N TYR A 91 12.84 12.59 4.44
CA TYR A 91 12.55 13.21 3.16
C TYR A 91 11.63 12.38 2.25
N ILE A 92 11.12 11.24 2.70
CA ILE A 92 10.27 10.38 1.85
C ILE A 92 9.02 11.12 1.35
N GLU A 93 8.38 11.96 2.18
CA GLU A 93 7.20 12.71 1.75
C GLU A 93 7.54 13.70 0.63
N GLU A 94 8.64 14.44 0.78
CA GLU A 94 9.12 15.40 -0.22
C GLU A 94 9.54 14.67 -1.49
N ALA A 95 10.31 13.59 -1.38
CA ALA A 95 10.75 12.78 -2.51
C ALA A 95 9.57 12.20 -3.31
N LEU A 96 8.50 11.75 -2.64
CA LEU A 96 7.29 11.28 -3.30
C LEU A 96 6.57 12.42 -4.06
N LYS A 97 6.48 13.62 -3.46
CA LYS A 97 5.90 14.80 -4.13
C LYS A 97 6.72 15.25 -5.32
N ASP A 98 8.05 15.29 -5.18
CA ASP A 98 8.98 15.67 -6.26
C ASP A 98 8.92 14.68 -7.42
N ALA A 99 8.64 13.40 -7.14
CA ALA A 99 8.35 12.37 -8.14
C ALA A 99 6.94 12.48 -8.75
N GLY A 100 6.14 13.48 -8.38
CA GLY A 100 4.81 13.74 -8.94
C GLY A 100 3.66 12.99 -8.25
N HIS A 101 3.91 12.31 -7.13
CA HIS A 101 2.87 11.54 -6.42
C HIS A 101 2.03 12.40 -5.48
N GLY A 102 0.76 12.05 -5.33
CA GLY A 102 -0.16 12.73 -4.41
C GLY A 102 0.02 12.23 -2.97
N ILE A 103 0.15 13.15 -2.02
CA ILE A 103 -0.03 12.82 -0.59
C ILE A 103 -1.46 13.21 -0.19
N VAL A 104 -2.27 12.23 0.21
CA VAL A 104 -3.71 12.42 0.46
C VAL A 104 -4.06 12.29 1.92
N SER A 105 -4.92 13.19 2.41
CA SER A 105 -5.23 13.22 3.83
C SER A 105 -6.17 12.10 4.25
N THR A 106 -5.70 11.31 5.23
CA THR A 106 -6.48 10.29 5.94
C THR A 106 -7.28 10.90 7.11
N TRP A 107 -6.90 12.08 7.58
CA TRP A 107 -7.46 12.72 8.78
C TRP A 107 -8.71 13.57 8.53
N ILE A 108 -9.31 13.46 7.35
CA ILE A 108 -10.55 14.17 7.02
C ILE A 108 -11.77 13.46 7.61
N VAL A 109 -12.78 14.25 8.00
CA VAL A 109 -14.03 13.77 8.61
C VAL A 109 -14.67 12.63 7.82
N LYS A 110 -14.65 12.72 6.48
CA LYS A 110 -15.25 11.70 5.62
C LYS A 110 -14.56 10.34 5.74
N VAL A 111 -13.22 10.30 5.75
CA VAL A 111 -12.44 9.06 5.89
C VAL A 111 -12.66 8.46 7.27
N LEU A 112 -12.54 9.27 8.32
CA LEU A 112 -12.71 8.82 9.71
C LEU A 112 -14.13 8.28 9.96
N LYS A 113 -15.16 8.97 9.45
CA LYS A 113 -16.56 8.51 9.56
C LYS A 113 -16.79 7.20 8.82
N THR A 114 -16.21 7.05 7.62
CA THR A 114 -16.28 5.80 6.85
C THR A 114 -15.62 4.65 7.60
N ALA A 115 -14.37 4.83 8.05
CA ALA A 115 -13.63 3.80 8.80
C ALA A 115 -14.34 3.42 10.12
N ALA A 116 -14.81 4.41 10.89
CA ALA A 116 -15.54 4.17 12.13
C ALA A 116 -16.84 3.39 11.89
N GLY A 117 -17.59 3.73 10.83
CA GLY A 117 -18.80 3.00 10.45
C GLY A 117 -18.52 1.55 10.04
N TRP A 118 -17.41 1.30 9.33
CA TRP A 118 -16.97 -0.06 9.01
C TRP A 118 -16.57 -0.85 10.24
N TYR A 119 -15.73 -0.26 11.09
CA TYR A 119 -15.31 -0.88 12.34
C TYR A 119 -16.51 -1.26 13.23
N ALA A 120 -17.48 -0.35 13.38
CA ALA A 120 -18.70 -0.63 14.14
C ALA A 120 -19.51 -1.81 13.56
N ARG A 121 -19.63 -1.90 12.23
CA ARG A 121 -20.32 -3.03 11.58
C ARG A 121 -19.57 -4.34 11.81
N ILE A 122 -18.26 -4.35 11.62
CA ILE A 122 -17.45 -5.56 11.86
C ILE A 122 -17.59 -5.99 13.32
N CYS A 123 -17.46 -5.07 14.29
CA CYS A 123 -17.65 -5.39 15.71
C CYS A 123 -19.04 -5.93 16.02
N SER A 124 -20.09 -5.43 15.36
CA SER A 124 -21.46 -5.94 15.55
C SER A 124 -21.65 -7.36 15.00
N GLN A 125 -20.92 -7.73 13.95
CA GLN A 125 -20.96 -9.08 13.36
C GLN A 125 -20.04 -10.06 14.11
N ALA A 126 -18.90 -9.56 14.58
CA ALA A 126 -17.87 -10.30 15.30
C ALA A 126 -18.17 -10.42 16.81
N SER A 127 -19.33 -9.97 17.28
CA SER A 127 -19.67 -9.92 18.72
C SER A 127 -19.63 -11.28 19.42
N CYS A 128 -19.64 -12.37 18.67
CA CYS A 128 -19.54 -13.74 19.16
C CYS A 128 -18.17 -14.41 18.90
N ASP A 129 -17.22 -13.71 18.29
CA ASP A 129 -15.87 -14.22 17.99
C ASP A 129 -14.78 -13.26 18.51
N PRO A 130 -14.23 -13.54 19.71
CA PRO A 130 -13.17 -12.72 20.31
C PRO A 130 -11.89 -12.65 19.47
N GLN A 131 -11.56 -13.69 18.69
CA GLN A 131 -10.34 -13.70 17.89
C GLN A 131 -10.48 -12.79 16.68
N LEU A 132 -11.66 -12.80 16.04
CA LEU A 132 -11.97 -11.90 14.95
C LEU A 132 -11.95 -10.43 15.41
N LEU A 133 -12.52 -10.15 16.58
CA LEU A 133 -12.53 -8.81 17.17
C LEU A 133 -11.11 -8.29 17.46
N ASP A 134 -10.25 -9.13 18.05
CA ASP A 134 -8.86 -8.77 18.32
C ASP A 134 -8.02 -8.63 17.05
N GLY A 135 -8.29 -9.44 16.03
CA GLY A 135 -7.67 -9.31 14.71
C GLY A 135 -7.94 -7.93 14.09
N ILE A 136 -9.20 -7.48 14.12
CA ILE A 136 -9.59 -6.19 13.55
C ILE A 136 -9.08 -5.00 14.36
N LYS A 137 -9.04 -5.11 15.70
CA LYS A 137 -8.40 -4.08 16.55
C LYS A 137 -6.94 -3.86 16.17
N ARG A 138 -6.20 -4.94 15.88
CA ARG A 138 -4.79 -4.85 15.46
C ARG A 138 -4.61 -4.27 14.06
N ARG A 139 -5.67 -4.29 13.24
CA ARG A 139 -5.72 -3.83 11.84
C ARG A 139 -6.52 -2.54 11.65
N HIS A 140 -6.66 -1.74 12.69
CA HIS A 140 -7.38 -0.46 12.61
C HIS A 140 -6.76 0.50 11.59
N GLN A 141 -5.45 0.41 11.34
CA GLN A 141 -4.76 1.22 10.34
C GLN A 141 -5.14 0.78 8.91
N ASP A 142 -5.21 -0.52 8.64
CA ASP A 142 -5.69 -1.10 7.37
C ASP A 142 -7.11 -0.57 7.01
N LEU A 143 -8.00 -0.45 8.00
CA LEU A 143 -9.34 0.14 7.79
C LEU A 143 -9.28 1.61 7.37
N LEU A 144 -8.33 2.39 7.90
CA LEU A 144 -8.13 3.79 7.52
C LEU A 144 -7.56 3.90 6.10
N VAL A 145 -6.65 3.01 5.71
CA VAL A 145 -6.11 2.94 4.34
C VAL A 145 -7.23 2.60 3.35
N LEU A 146 -8.03 1.57 3.62
CA LEU A 146 -9.20 1.22 2.79
C LEU A 146 -10.21 2.37 2.70
N ALA A 147 -10.49 3.04 3.82
CA ALA A 147 -11.44 4.15 3.84
C ALA A 147 -10.91 5.34 3.04
N THR A 148 -9.60 5.56 3.08
CA THR A 148 -8.91 6.54 2.23
C THR A 148 -9.12 6.17 0.76
N ALA A 149 -8.77 4.96 0.33
CA ALA A 149 -8.98 4.50 -1.04
C ALA A 149 -10.43 4.71 -1.51
N ARG A 150 -11.41 4.35 -0.67
CA ARG A 150 -12.84 4.51 -0.97
C ARG A 150 -13.26 5.97 -1.14
N VAL A 151 -12.76 6.87 -0.29
CA VAL A 151 -13.13 8.30 -0.31
C VAL A 151 -12.53 9.01 -1.52
N TYR A 152 -11.28 8.67 -1.88
CA TYR A 152 -10.59 9.20 -3.05
C TYR A 152 -10.93 8.46 -4.35
N LYS A 153 -11.83 7.46 -4.32
CA LYS A 153 -12.25 6.64 -5.46
C LYS A 153 -11.04 5.97 -6.17
N ALA A 154 -10.07 5.55 -5.38
CA ALA A 154 -8.84 4.95 -5.84
C ALA A 154 -8.88 3.42 -5.68
N ILE A 155 -8.04 2.73 -6.46
CA ILE A 155 -7.76 1.31 -6.34
C ILE A 155 -6.68 1.12 -5.26
N LEU A 156 -6.88 0.24 -4.29
CA LEU A 156 -5.81 -0.09 -3.34
C LEU A 156 -4.76 -0.98 -4.02
N ILE A 157 -3.48 -0.62 -3.96
CA ILE A 157 -2.38 -1.53 -4.34
C ILE A 157 -1.64 -2.01 -3.09
N THR A 158 -1.56 -3.33 -2.93
CA THR A 158 -1.02 -3.97 -1.72
C THR A 158 -0.45 -5.35 -2.05
N ARG A 159 0.33 -5.92 -1.13
CA ARG A 159 0.68 -7.35 -1.10
C ARG A 159 0.11 -8.11 0.09
N ASP A 160 -0.71 -7.45 0.90
CA ASP A 160 -1.36 -8.07 2.06
C ASP A 160 -2.73 -8.62 1.65
N GLU A 161 -2.85 -9.95 1.63
CA GLU A 161 -4.10 -10.64 1.31
C GLU A 161 -5.20 -10.38 2.35
N ASP A 162 -4.87 -9.90 3.54
CA ASP A 162 -5.87 -9.65 4.58
C ASP A 162 -6.79 -8.47 4.22
N PHE A 163 -6.39 -7.58 3.31
CA PHE A 163 -7.30 -6.57 2.74
C PHE A 163 -8.48 -7.21 2.00
N VAL A 164 -8.30 -8.37 1.38
CA VAL A 164 -9.39 -9.13 0.74
C VAL A 164 -10.42 -9.56 1.79
N LYS A 165 -9.94 -10.10 2.92
CA LYS A 165 -10.80 -10.54 4.03
C LYS A 165 -11.52 -9.38 4.70
N ILE A 166 -10.80 -8.28 4.96
CA ILE A 166 -11.39 -7.07 5.57
C ILE A 166 -12.49 -6.50 4.67
N ARG A 167 -12.26 -6.45 3.34
CA ARG A 167 -13.25 -6.06 2.34
C ARG A 167 -14.52 -6.91 2.40
N GLU A 168 -14.38 -8.22 2.51
CA GLU A 168 -15.51 -9.14 2.61
C GLU A 168 -16.31 -8.88 3.89
N MET A 169 -15.63 -8.65 5.02
CA MET A 169 -16.27 -8.34 6.30
C MET A 169 -17.03 -7.00 6.28
N ILE A 170 -16.49 -5.96 5.65
CA ILE A 170 -17.21 -4.67 5.53
C ILE A 170 -18.40 -4.73 4.57
N ASN A 171 -18.48 -5.80 3.77
CA ASN A 171 -19.45 -6.03 2.70
C ASN A 171 -19.56 -4.80 1.76
N GLN A 172 -18.41 -4.40 1.21
CA GLN A 172 -18.32 -3.31 0.24
C GLN A 172 -17.45 -3.71 -0.93
N VAL A 173 -17.94 -3.45 -2.15
CA VAL A 173 -17.14 -3.59 -3.36
C VAL A 173 -16.12 -2.45 -3.38
N MET A 174 -14.84 -2.81 -3.35
CA MET A 174 -13.74 -1.86 -3.44
C MET A 174 -12.63 -2.47 -4.29
N PRO A 175 -12.22 -1.79 -5.37
CA PRO A 175 -11.22 -2.33 -6.24
C PRO A 175 -9.86 -2.37 -5.53
N LEU A 176 -9.18 -3.50 -5.67
CA LEU A 176 -7.83 -3.69 -5.15
C LEU A 176 -6.99 -4.48 -6.15
N CYS A 177 -5.71 -4.16 -6.22
CA CYS A 177 -4.71 -4.88 -6.98
C CYS A 177 -3.70 -5.49 -6.01
N LEU A 178 -3.68 -6.82 -5.97
CA LEU A 178 -2.89 -7.63 -5.06
C LEU A 178 -1.64 -8.13 -5.78
N MET A 179 -0.47 -7.69 -5.33
CA MET A 179 0.81 -8.19 -5.81
C MET A 179 1.10 -9.56 -5.19
N LYS A 180 1.37 -10.55 -6.04
CA LYS A 180 1.71 -11.92 -5.64
C LYS A 180 3.04 -12.33 -6.25
N ILE A 181 3.75 -13.19 -5.52
CA ILE A 181 4.92 -13.90 -6.06
C ILE A 181 4.61 -15.39 -6.02
N LYS A 182 4.73 -16.04 -7.17
CA LYS A 182 4.58 -17.48 -7.31
C LYS A 182 5.66 -18.00 -8.26
N ASP A 183 6.36 -19.06 -7.86
CA ASP A 183 7.41 -19.69 -8.66
C ASP A 183 8.48 -18.68 -9.15
N SER A 184 8.89 -17.75 -8.25
CA SER A 184 9.81 -16.64 -8.56
C SER A 184 9.35 -15.69 -9.66
N LYS A 185 8.05 -15.69 -9.98
CA LYS A 185 7.42 -14.74 -10.89
C LYS A 185 6.48 -13.82 -10.13
N LEU A 186 6.54 -12.54 -10.45
CA LEU A 186 5.66 -11.54 -9.90
C LEU A 186 4.41 -11.40 -10.78
N SER A 187 3.25 -11.38 -10.16
CA SER A 187 1.96 -11.12 -10.82
C SER A 187 1.13 -10.13 -10.00
N CYS A 188 0.16 -9.51 -10.66
CA CYS A 188 -0.78 -8.62 -10.00
C CYS A 188 -2.22 -9.05 -10.33
N GLU A 189 -2.99 -9.37 -9.30
CA GLU A 189 -4.39 -9.75 -9.42
C GLU A 189 -5.26 -8.56 -9.01
N CYS A 190 -6.00 -7.97 -9.95
CA CYS A 190 -6.93 -6.90 -9.64
C CYS A 190 -8.36 -7.46 -9.49
N ILE A 191 -8.96 -7.20 -8.34
CA ILE A 191 -10.29 -7.67 -7.96
C ILE A 191 -11.27 -6.49 -8.02
N ASP A 192 -12.51 -6.75 -8.46
CA ASP A 192 -13.57 -5.75 -8.63
C ASP A 192 -13.25 -4.61 -9.62
N THR A 193 -12.22 -4.81 -10.45
CA THR A 193 -11.84 -3.92 -11.54
C THR A 193 -11.07 -4.70 -12.61
N GLN A 194 -11.09 -4.22 -13.85
CA GLN A 194 -10.11 -4.69 -14.84
C GLN A 194 -8.72 -4.19 -14.45
N GLN A 195 -7.68 -4.99 -14.70
CA GLN A 195 -6.31 -4.59 -14.46
C GLN A 195 -5.95 -3.38 -15.34
N PRO A 196 -5.63 -2.22 -14.74
CA PRO A 196 -5.28 -1.02 -15.50
C PRO A 196 -3.98 -1.20 -16.29
N ASN A 197 -3.86 -0.54 -17.44
CA ASN A 197 -2.69 -0.68 -18.34
C ASN A 197 -1.36 -0.40 -17.63
N CYS A 198 -1.28 0.68 -16.85
CA CYS A 198 -0.06 1.03 -16.12
C CYS A 198 0.38 -0.06 -15.12
N ILE A 199 -0.54 -0.89 -14.61
CA ILE A 199 -0.22 -2.06 -13.78
C ILE A 199 0.14 -3.29 -14.64
N ARG A 200 -0.53 -3.48 -15.79
CA ARG A 200 -0.26 -4.58 -16.71
C ARG A 200 1.16 -4.50 -17.30
N GLU A 201 1.64 -3.29 -17.57
CA GLU A 201 3.01 -3.05 -18.07
C GLU A 201 4.09 -3.42 -17.03
N LEU A 202 3.75 -3.35 -15.73
CA LEU A 202 4.64 -3.74 -14.64
C LEU A 202 4.66 -5.25 -14.37
N CYS A 203 3.57 -5.93 -14.73
CA CYS A 203 3.40 -7.37 -14.56
C CYS A 203 2.95 -8.00 -15.90
N PRO A 204 3.81 -8.01 -16.93
CA PRO A 204 3.43 -8.63 -18.21
C PRO A 204 3.13 -10.11 -17.97
N GLU A 205 1.93 -10.54 -18.36
CA GLU A 205 1.58 -11.95 -18.37
C GLU A 205 2.62 -12.68 -19.23
N SER A 206 3.38 -13.57 -18.60
CA SER A 206 4.40 -14.38 -19.27
C SER A 206 3.80 -15.57 -19.98
#